data_AF-A0A9W6V581-F1
#
_entry.id   AF-A0A9W6V581-F1
#
_cell.length_a   1.000
_cell.length_b   1.000
_cell.length_c   1.000
_cell.angle_alpha   90.00
_cell.angle_beta   90.00
_cell.angle_gamma   90.00
#
_symmetry.space_group_name_H-M   'P 1'
#
loop_
_entity.id
_entity.type
_entity.pdbx_description
1 polymer ?
#
loop_
_entity_poly.entity_id
_entity_poly.type
_entity_poly.pdbx_seq_one_letter_code
_entity_poly.pdbx_strand_id
1 'polypeptide(L)'
;MTGEILHLRTGFDSTWRGFRRGQVRRYVQDIETELELVVADRDAMVESLDRVVAELESARGENRELRQRLDRVCRTPIDLAGTSERLRHMVELASDEAAEITGRARAAAERSWSVIRDAEAAHRRRHEWLIADLKAQREQAETAHRASLRRTHEVLAVLTAQAEKRRHELDVRAERLREQIKLDFDLAMSVRRSEAVRAHAEDERAAREHARRIVLAAEERVSVLMGHHDRVSASLRSVGQALAGAHTALGPITPAGRSAGGRPPAGLVPDRTQRHAGGGGMATLTIWRFDSAVGADDAAKQLADLAKREVIEIHDAAVVSWPLDRKKPKIRQVRDLRGRAALTGAFWGTLLGLLFLVPVLGAAVGAATGALTANLGDFGIDDDLVKETRDKVTPGTSALFLLSSGAVIDKVRDAFSGGTPPELLYTNLSTEQEKVLREVFADD
;
A
#
# COMPACT_ATOMS: atom_id res chain seq x y z
N MET A 1 33.46 21.11 -29.35
CA MET A 1 32.05 21.33 -28.99
C MET A 1 31.78 20.51 -27.75
N THR A 2 31.53 21.18 -26.64
CA THR A 2 31.30 20.59 -25.31
C THR A 2 29.99 19.83 -25.33
N GLY A 3 30.06 18.49 -25.24
CA GLY A 3 28.90 17.63 -25.07
C GLY A 3 28.29 17.83 -23.70
N GLU A 4 27.44 18.84 -23.58
CA GLU A 4 26.57 19.05 -22.43
C GLU A 4 25.49 17.96 -22.51
N ILE A 5 25.72 16.83 -21.84
CA ILE A 5 24.73 15.78 -21.70
C ILE A 5 23.61 16.38 -20.85
N LEU A 6 22.58 16.89 -21.52
CA LEU A 6 21.39 17.44 -20.89
C LEU A 6 20.72 16.33 -20.09
N HIS A 7 20.71 16.48 -18.77
CA HIS A 7 19.98 15.58 -17.88
C HIS A 7 18.52 15.50 -18.34
N LEU A 8 18.12 14.34 -18.89
CA LEU A 8 16.74 14.07 -19.24
C LEU A 8 15.87 14.27 -17.99
N ARG A 9 15.03 15.29 -18.03
CA ARG A 9 14.15 15.63 -16.91
C ARG A 9 13.20 14.45 -16.70
N THR A 10 13.33 13.75 -15.57
CA THR A 10 12.62 12.49 -15.27
C THR A 10 11.12 12.69 -14.96
N GLY A 11 10.55 13.87 -15.19
CA GLY A 11 9.14 14.18 -14.91
C GLY A 11 8.61 15.42 -15.59
N PHE A 12 7.29 15.43 -15.83
CA PHE A 12 6.53 16.56 -16.35
C PHE A 12 5.68 17.17 -15.24
N ASP A 13 5.49 18.48 -15.28
CA ASP A 13 4.60 19.18 -14.37
C ASP A 13 3.16 18.73 -14.67
N SER A 14 2.42 18.41 -13.62
CA SER A 14 1.03 18.01 -13.72
C SER A 14 0.10 19.23 -13.64
N THR A 15 -0.99 19.17 -14.38
CA THR A 15 -2.14 20.08 -14.36
C THR A 15 -3.39 19.26 -14.08
N TRP A 16 -4.50 19.94 -13.75
CA TRP A 16 -5.78 19.27 -13.45
C TRP A 16 -6.23 18.29 -14.55
N ARG A 17 -5.84 18.56 -15.82
CA ARG A 17 -6.03 17.64 -16.96
C ARG A 17 -4.70 17.03 -17.46
N GLY A 18 -3.99 16.32 -16.59
CA GLY A 18 -2.80 15.54 -16.99
C GLY A 18 -1.53 16.38 -17.08
N PHE A 19 -0.57 15.98 -17.91
CA PHE A 19 0.71 16.71 -18.02
C PHE A 19 0.58 17.99 -18.85
N ARG A 20 1.39 19.00 -18.56
CA ARG A 20 1.46 20.22 -19.37
C ARG A 20 1.82 19.86 -20.81
N ARG A 21 0.86 19.99 -21.73
CA ARG A 21 1.01 19.64 -23.16
C ARG A 21 2.23 20.28 -23.81
N GLY A 22 2.52 21.56 -23.51
CA GLY A 22 3.67 22.26 -24.05
C GLY A 22 5.02 21.68 -23.59
N GLN A 23 5.09 21.17 -22.36
CA GLN A 23 6.30 20.56 -21.82
C GLN A 23 6.58 19.19 -22.43
N VAL A 24 5.52 18.39 -22.60
CA VAL A 24 5.62 17.06 -23.25
C VAL A 24 6.00 17.22 -24.71
N ARG A 25 5.37 18.15 -25.44
CA ARG A 25 5.69 18.39 -26.86
C ARG A 25 7.14 18.83 -27.04
N ARG A 26 7.63 19.73 -26.18
CA ARG A 26 9.03 20.17 -26.21
C ARG A 26 9.99 19.01 -25.96
N TYR A 27 9.74 18.20 -24.94
CA TYR A 27 10.60 17.04 -24.64
C TYR A 27 10.65 16.03 -25.79
N VAL A 28 9.52 15.75 -26.44
CA VAL A 28 9.50 14.86 -27.62
C VAL A 28 10.31 15.46 -28.75
N GLN A 29 10.14 16.75 -29.04
CA GLN A 29 10.92 17.46 -30.06
C GLN A 29 12.43 17.46 -29.74
N ASP A 30 12.79 17.65 -28.47
CA ASP A 30 14.19 17.64 -28.02
C ASP A 30 14.81 16.24 -28.25
N ILE A 31 14.09 15.16 -27.92
CA ILE A 31 14.54 13.78 -28.17
C ILE A 31 14.62 13.45 -29.66
N GLU A 32 13.63 13.86 -30.45
CA GLU A 32 13.65 13.66 -31.90
C GLU A 32 14.88 14.35 -32.51
N THR A 33 15.18 15.57 -32.08
CA THR A 33 16.37 16.31 -32.52
C THR A 33 17.67 15.63 -32.07
N GLU A 34 17.72 15.11 -30.84
CA GLU A 34 18.89 14.37 -30.33
C GLU A 34 19.12 13.08 -31.13
N LEU A 35 18.06 12.35 -31.44
CA LEU A 35 18.14 11.13 -32.25
C LEU A 35 18.60 11.43 -33.68
N GLU A 36 18.08 12.49 -34.30
CA GLU A 36 18.54 12.93 -35.62
C GLU A 36 20.04 13.28 -35.62
N LEU A 37 20.51 13.94 -34.56
CA LEU A 37 21.93 14.28 -34.41
C LEU A 37 22.81 13.02 -34.24
N VAL A 38 22.37 12.04 -33.45
CA VAL A 38 23.09 10.76 -33.28
C VAL A 38 23.12 9.96 -34.57
N VAL A 39 22.03 9.95 -35.34
CA VAL A 39 21.97 9.30 -36.65
C VAL A 39 22.93 9.98 -37.63
N ALA A 40 22.95 11.31 -37.68
CA ALA A 40 23.86 12.06 -38.53
C ALA A 40 25.34 11.82 -38.15
N ASP A 41 25.66 11.76 -36.86
CA ASP A 41 27.02 11.46 -36.39
C ASP A 41 27.45 10.04 -36.75
N ARG A 42 26.58 9.06 -36.55
CA ARG A 42 26.82 7.67 -37.01
C ARG A 42 27.11 7.63 -38.51
N ASP A 43 26.32 8.31 -39.32
CA ASP A 43 26.46 8.28 -40.77
C ASP A 43 27.77 8.99 -41.21
N ALA A 44 28.15 10.09 -40.55
CA ALA A 44 29.45 10.74 -40.75
C ALA A 44 30.64 9.86 -40.35
N MET A 45 30.51 9.08 -39.28
CA MET A 45 31.53 8.10 -38.88
C MET A 45 31.64 6.95 -39.89
N VAL A 46 30.52 6.46 -40.43
CA VAL A 46 30.52 5.43 -41.48
C VAL A 46 31.22 5.94 -42.74
N GLU A 47 30.93 7.17 -43.19
CA GLU A 47 31.64 7.76 -44.34
C GLU A 47 33.15 7.93 -44.06
N SER A 48 33.51 8.31 -42.84
CA SER A 48 34.91 8.42 -42.43
C SER A 48 35.63 7.07 -42.44
N LEU A 49 34.94 5.99 -42.02
CA LEU A 49 35.47 4.63 -42.09
C LEU A 49 35.68 4.19 -43.55
N ASP A 50 34.71 4.44 -44.42
CA ASP A 50 34.82 4.11 -45.85
C ASP A 50 36.00 4.83 -46.51
N ARG A 51 36.24 6.10 -46.15
CA ARG A 51 37.39 6.87 -46.62
C ARG A 51 38.72 6.24 -46.18
N VAL A 52 38.84 5.88 -44.90
CA VAL A 52 40.05 5.25 -44.36
C VAL A 52 40.31 3.88 -45.00
N VAL A 53 39.25 3.11 -45.27
CA VAL A 53 39.36 1.83 -45.99
C VAL A 53 39.87 2.05 -47.41
N ALA A 54 39.36 3.05 -48.13
CA ALA A 54 39.83 3.38 -49.47
C ALA A 54 41.31 3.81 -49.49
N GLU A 55 41.75 4.63 -48.53
CA GLU A 55 43.16 5.01 -48.38
C GLU A 55 44.06 3.80 -48.11
N LEU A 56 43.62 2.87 -47.26
CA LEU A 56 44.36 1.65 -46.95
C LEU A 56 44.53 0.77 -48.20
N GLU A 57 43.48 0.60 -48.99
CA GLU A 57 43.54 -0.16 -50.24
C GLU A 57 44.44 0.51 -51.29
N SER A 58 44.41 1.85 -51.38
CA SER A 58 45.33 2.61 -52.24
C SER A 58 46.79 2.38 -51.83
N ALA A 59 47.11 2.54 -50.53
CA ALA A 59 48.46 2.35 -50.02
C ALA A 59 48.97 0.89 -50.19
N ARG A 60 48.06 -0.10 -50.09
CA ARG A 60 48.34 -1.50 -50.41
C ARG A 60 48.58 -1.73 -51.91
N GLY A 61 47.88 -1.00 -52.78
CA GLY A 61 48.11 -0.98 -54.22
C GLY A 61 49.49 -0.44 -54.58
N GLU A 62 49.83 0.74 -54.06
CA GLU A 62 51.13 1.38 -54.26
C GLU A 62 52.29 0.51 -53.78
N ASN A 63 52.16 -0.13 -52.61
CA ASN A 63 53.19 -1.06 -52.12
C ASN A 63 53.39 -2.25 -53.07
N ARG A 64 52.32 -2.79 -53.66
CA ARG A 64 52.42 -3.87 -54.64
C ARG A 64 53.15 -3.39 -55.91
N GLU A 65 52.83 -2.20 -56.39
CA GLU A 65 53.48 -1.63 -57.57
C GLU A 65 54.97 -1.32 -57.32
N LEU A 66 55.30 -0.69 -56.19
CA LEU A 66 56.68 -0.41 -55.81
C LEU A 66 57.51 -1.69 -55.69
N ARG A 67 56.95 -2.76 -55.12
CA ARG A 67 57.61 -4.07 -55.05
C ARG A 67 57.85 -4.67 -56.43
N GLN A 68 56.86 -4.62 -57.33
CA GLN A 68 57.05 -5.08 -58.72
C GLN A 68 58.10 -4.26 -59.47
N ARG A 69 58.17 -2.95 -59.21
CA ARG A 69 59.15 -2.05 -59.81
C ARG A 69 60.55 -2.36 -59.29
N LEU A 70 60.69 -2.60 -57.98
CA LEU A 70 61.94 -3.05 -57.38
C LEU A 70 62.40 -4.38 -57.98
N ASP A 71 61.52 -5.37 -58.05
CA ASP A 71 61.82 -6.68 -58.65
C ASP A 71 62.27 -6.54 -60.12
N ARG A 72 61.69 -5.60 -60.87
CA ARG A 72 62.08 -5.32 -62.25
C ARG A 72 63.48 -4.71 -62.34
N VAL A 73 63.80 -3.75 -61.47
CA VAL A 73 65.12 -3.09 -61.43
C VAL A 73 66.21 -4.07 -60.99
N CYS A 74 65.91 -4.95 -60.02
CA CYS A 74 66.86 -5.95 -59.54
C CYS A 74 67.11 -7.11 -60.54
N ARG A 75 66.21 -7.35 -61.50
CA ARG A 75 66.34 -8.43 -62.49
C ARG A 75 67.29 -8.15 -63.65
N THR A 76 67.72 -6.90 -63.85
CA THR A 76 68.74 -6.55 -64.85
C THR A 76 69.99 -6.03 -64.14
N PRO A 77 70.94 -6.91 -63.77
CA PRO A 77 72.26 -6.45 -63.38
C PRO A 77 72.90 -5.84 -64.64
N ILE A 78 73.16 -4.54 -64.62
CA ILE A 78 74.03 -3.91 -65.63
C ILE A 78 75.43 -4.46 -65.35
N ASP A 79 76.00 -5.20 -66.31
CA ASP A 79 77.37 -5.69 -66.22
C ASP A 79 78.35 -4.50 -66.30
N LEU A 80 78.99 -4.20 -65.18
CA LEU A 80 79.86 -3.03 -64.98
C LEU A 80 81.30 -3.26 -65.52
N ALA A 81 81.61 -4.44 -66.04
CA ALA A 81 82.94 -4.77 -66.53
C ALA A 81 83.29 -4.10 -67.89
N GLY A 82 82.30 -3.61 -68.64
CA GLY A 82 82.48 -3.06 -69.99
C GLY A 82 82.32 -1.54 -70.15
N THR A 83 81.99 -0.80 -69.09
CA THR A 83 81.67 0.63 -69.20
C THR A 83 82.91 1.52 -69.16
N SER A 84 83.00 2.46 -70.11
CA SER A 84 84.01 3.52 -70.17
C SER A 84 84.10 4.29 -68.85
N GLU A 85 85.30 4.75 -68.47
CA GLU A 85 85.58 5.46 -67.20
C GLU A 85 84.61 6.60 -66.88
N ARG A 86 84.12 7.30 -67.91
CA ARG A 86 83.09 8.35 -67.79
C ARG A 86 81.75 7.84 -67.22
N LEU A 87 81.31 6.65 -67.61
CA LEU A 87 80.07 6.03 -67.11
C LEU A 87 80.22 5.57 -65.66
N ARG A 88 81.41 5.05 -65.30
CA ARG A 88 81.74 4.69 -63.92
C ARG A 88 81.66 5.92 -63.01
N HIS A 89 82.26 7.03 -63.45
CA HIS A 89 82.20 8.30 -62.73
C HIS A 89 80.78 8.89 -62.67
N MET A 90 79.97 8.75 -63.72
CA MET A 90 78.55 9.15 -63.71
C MET A 90 77.71 8.33 -62.72
N VAL A 91 78.00 7.03 -62.59
CA VAL A 91 77.32 6.13 -61.64
C VAL A 91 77.74 6.44 -60.20
N GLU A 92 79.02 6.75 -59.96
CA GLU A 92 79.49 7.23 -58.65
C GLU A 92 78.81 8.55 -58.27
N LEU A 93 78.79 9.53 -59.18
CA LEU A 93 78.12 10.82 -58.93
C LEU A 93 76.62 10.64 -58.67
N ALA A 94 75.94 9.79 -59.43
CA ALA A 94 74.53 9.48 -59.20
C ALA A 94 74.30 8.72 -57.88
N SER A 95 75.25 7.88 -57.45
CA SER A 95 75.19 7.19 -56.17
C SER A 95 75.40 8.15 -55.00
N ASP A 96 76.31 9.11 -55.14
CA ASP A 96 76.54 10.17 -54.16
C ASP A 96 75.32 11.10 -54.04
N GLU A 97 74.73 11.49 -55.17
CA GLU A 97 73.51 12.31 -55.19
C GLU A 97 72.30 11.55 -54.61
N ALA A 98 72.17 10.25 -54.88
CA ALA A 98 71.17 9.40 -54.24
C ALA A 98 71.38 9.27 -52.73
N ALA A 99 72.64 9.15 -52.28
CA ALA A 99 72.99 9.14 -50.86
C ALA A 99 72.63 10.47 -50.19
N GLU A 100 72.87 11.59 -50.87
CA GLU A 100 72.51 12.93 -50.38
C GLU A 100 70.99 13.12 -50.29
N ILE A 101 70.23 12.73 -51.33
CA ILE A 101 68.76 12.80 -51.35
C ILE A 101 68.17 11.94 -50.24
N THR A 102 68.65 10.70 -50.08
CA THR A 102 68.18 9.81 -49.02
C THR A 102 68.57 10.31 -47.63
N GLY A 103 69.75 10.91 -47.47
CA GLY A 103 70.18 11.60 -46.25
C GLY A 103 69.26 12.76 -45.89
N ARG A 104 68.95 13.64 -46.85
CA ARG A 104 68.01 14.76 -46.66
C ARG A 104 66.60 14.28 -46.33
N ALA A 105 66.11 13.24 -47.00
CA ALA A 105 64.80 12.64 -46.74
C ALA A 105 64.72 12.01 -45.34
N ARG A 106 65.75 11.28 -44.91
CA ARG A 106 65.84 10.71 -43.55
C ARG A 106 65.85 11.81 -42.49
N ALA A 107 66.66 12.85 -42.67
CA ALA A 107 66.71 13.98 -41.74
C ALA A 107 65.39 14.77 -41.68
N ALA A 108 64.64 14.86 -42.79
CA ALA A 108 63.30 15.45 -42.80
C ALA A 108 62.26 14.56 -42.10
N ALA A 109 62.33 13.25 -42.32
CA ALA A 109 61.48 12.27 -41.65
C ALA A 109 61.73 12.28 -40.14
N GLU A 110 62.99 12.21 -39.68
CA GLU A 110 63.35 12.24 -38.26
C GLU A 110 62.84 13.48 -37.54
N ARG A 111 62.93 14.66 -38.17
CA ARG A 111 62.35 15.91 -37.67
C ARG A 111 60.82 15.85 -37.59
N SER A 112 60.16 15.26 -38.57
CA SER A 112 58.70 15.10 -38.55
C SER A 112 58.26 14.14 -37.44
N TRP A 113 58.99 13.02 -37.27
CA TRP A 113 58.75 12.07 -36.19
C TRP A 113 59.04 12.64 -34.80
N SER A 114 60.05 13.50 -34.64
CA SER A 114 60.32 14.15 -33.35
C SER A 114 59.18 15.07 -32.93
N VAL A 115 58.67 15.89 -33.87
CA VAL A 115 57.53 16.78 -33.61
C VAL A 115 56.28 16.00 -33.20
N ILE A 116 55.97 14.89 -33.89
CA ILE A 116 54.83 14.02 -33.53
C ILE A 116 55.02 13.42 -32.14
N ARG A 117 56.21 12.86 -31.84
CA ARG A 117 56.51 12.27 -30.52
C ARG A 117 56.41 13.30 -29.39
N ASP A 118 56.88 14.52 -29.61
CA ASP A 118 56.82 15.59 -28.62
C ASP A 118 55.37 16.05 -28.37
N ALA A 119 54.57 16.14 -29.44
CA ALA A 119 53.15 16.45 -29.36
C ALA A 119 52.39 15.35 -28.59
N GLU A 120 52.61 14.08 -28.92
CA GLU A 120 52.01 12.96 -28.20
C GLU A 120 52.40 12.94 -26.72
N ALA A 121 53.68 13.16 -26.41
CA ALA A 121 54.15 13.24 -25.03
C ALA A 121 53.48 14.39 -24.27
N ALA A 122 53.27 15.54 -24.94
CA ALA A 122 52.52 16.64 -24.36
C ALA A 122 51.03 16.29 -24.13
N HIS A 123 50.39 15.58 -25.07
CA HIS A 123 49.02 15.08 -24.89
C HIS A 123 48.92 14.08 -23.74
N ARG A 124 49.86 13.13 -23.62
CA ARG A 124 49.89 12.16 -22.51
C ARG A 124 50.02 12.86 -21.17
N ARG A 125 50.97 13.80 -21.03
CA ARG A 125 51.13 14.62 -19.82
C ARG A 125 49.86 15.38 -19.44
N ARG A 126 49.15 15.96 -20.42
CA ARG A 126 47.87 16.64 -20.16
C ARG A 126 46.79 15.70 -19.65
N HIS A 127 46.67 14.50 -20.24
CA HIS A 127 45.70 13.50 -19.79
C HIS A 127 46.02 12.97 -18.39
N GLU A 128 47.30 12.65 -18.13
CA GLU A 128 47.75 12.21 -16.81
C GLU A 128 47.46 13.27 -15.75
N TRP A 129 47.72 14.55 -16.05
CA TRP A 129 47.38 15.65 -15.17
C TRP A 129 45.87 15.77 -14.94
N LEU A 130 45.05 15.71 -16.00
CA LEU A 130 43.59 15.82 -15.87
C LEU A 130 43.01 14.66 -15.05
N ILE A 131 43.49 13.44 -15.24
CA ILE A 131 43.09 12.27 -14.46
C ILE A 131 43.47 12.44 -12.99
N ALA A 132 44.67 12.95 -12.71
CA ALA A 132 45.13 13.22 -11.35
C ALA A 132 44.28 14.32 -10.68
N ASP A 133 43.95 15.39 -11.40
CA ASP A 133 43.10 16.48 -10.90
C ASP A 133 41.69 15.99 -10.58
N LEU A 134 41.06 15.24 -11.50
CA LEU A 134 39.74 14.65 -11.28
C LEU A 134 39.73 13.68 -10.08
N LYS A 135 40.80 12.90 -9.90
CA LYS A 135 40.95 12.03 -8.73
C LYS A 135 41.04 12.85 -7.44
N ALA A 136 41.82 13.92 -7.42
CA ALA A 136 41.93 14.82 -6.27
C ALA A 136 40.59 15.51 -5.94
N GLN A 137 39.87 16.00 -6.95
CA GLN A 137 38.53 16.58 -6.78
C GLN A 137 37.53 15.57 -6.21
N ARG A 138 37.56 14.32 -6.70
CA ARG A 138 36.72 13.23 -6.18
C ARG A 138 37.02 12.95 -4.71
N GLU A 139 38.29 12.85 -4.32
CA GLU A 139 38.70 12.61 -2.93
C GLU A 139 38.27 13.77 -2.01
N GLN A 140 38.37 15.02 -2.48
CA GLN A 140 37.85 16.18 -1.77
C GLN A 140 36.32 16.15 -1.61
N ALA A 141 35.59 15.77 -2.66
CA ALA A 141 34.14 15.64 -2.60
C ALA A 141 33.71 14.52 -1.63
N GLU A 142 34.39 13.37 -1.64
CA GLU A 142 34.11 12.26 -0.73
C GLU A 142 34.39 12.64 0.73
N THR A 143 35.49 13.34 1.00
CA THR A 143 35.82 13.80 2.36
C THR A 143 34.84 14.87 2.87
N ALA A 144 34.46 15.82 2.02
CA ALA A 144 33.42 16.81 2.33
C ALA A 144 32.06 16.16 2.59
N HIS A 145 31.67 15.18 1.76
CA HIS A 145 30.43 14.43 1.94
C HIS A 145 30.43 13.63 3.26
N ARG A 146 31.51 12.90 3.57
CA ARG A 146 31.66 12.19 4.84
C ARG A 146 31.63 13.14 6.05
N ALA A 147 32.18 14.35 5.92
CA ALA A 147 32.08 15.35 6.98
C ALA A 147 30.63 15.88 7.14
N SER A 148 29.92 16.11 6.04
CA SER A 148 28.52 16.51 6.06
C SER A 148 27.64 15.42 6.71
N LEU A 149 27.80 14.15 6.31
CA LEU A 149 27.08 13.03 6.90
C LEU A 149 27.34 12.91 8.40
N ARG A 150 28.57 13.11 8.87
CA ARG A 150 28.86 13.08 10.30
C ARG A 150 28.07 14.15 11.05
N ARG A 151 28.05 15.39 10.56
CA ARG A 151 27.26 16.47 11.16
C ARG A 151 25.76 16.17 11.16
N THR A 152 25.22 15.58 10.08
CA THR A 152 23.80 15.22 10.04
C THR A 152 23.48 14.11 11.03
N HIS A 153 24.35 13.10 11.18
CA HIS A 153 24.15 12.04 12.17
C HIS A 153 24.22 12.59 13.60
N GLU A 154 25.12 13.52 13.88
CA GLU A 154 25.19 14.20 15.19
C GLU A 154 23.90 14.97 15.49
N VAL A 155 23.39 15.76 14.53
CA VAL A 155 22.12 16.49 14.70
C VAL A 155 20.95 15.53 14.89
N LEU A 156 20.88 14.46 14.09
CA LEU A 156 19.83 13.45 14.22
C LEU A 156 19.88 12.76 15.58
N ALA A 157 21.06 12.39 16.08
CA ALA A 157 21.20 11.77 17.39
C ALA A 157 20.70 12.68 18.53
N VAL A 158 20.94 13.99 18.44
CA VAL A 158 20.41 14.96 19.40
C VAL A 158 18.88 15.05 19.30
N LEU A 159 18.34 15.12 18.08
CA LEU A 159 16.89 15.20 17.86
C LEU A 159 16.17 13.93 18.33
N THR A 160 16.71 12.74 18.06
CA THR A 160 16.13 11.48 18.51
C THR A 160 16.14 11.37 20.03
N ALA A 161 17.25 11.73 20.68
CA ALA A 161 17.33 11.75 22.14
C ALA A 161 16.31 12.73 22.76
N GLN A 162 16.12 13.90 22.14
CA GLN A 162 15.10 14.86 22.57
C GLN A 162 13.68 14.34 22.37
N ALA A 163 13.41 13.66 21.25
CA ALA A 163 12.11 13.06 20.96
C ALA A 163 11.79 11.93 21.95
N GLU A 164 12.74 11.06 22.27
CA GLU A 164 12.59 10.02 23.27
C GLU A 164 12.30 10.59 24.66
N LYS A 165 13.02 11.65 25.06
CA LYS A 165 12.76 12.33 26.34
C LYS A 165 11.34 12.91 26.38
N ARG A 166 10.90 13.58 25.31
CA ARG A 166 9.53 14.12 25.23
C ARG A 166 8.47 13.02 25.28
N ARG A 167 8.69 11.90 24.58
CA ARG A 167 7.79 10.74 24.63
C ARG A 167 7.66 10.24 26.07
N HIS A 168 8.79 10.02 26.75
CA HIS A 168 8.77 9.57 28.14
C HIS A 168 8.07 10.57 29.09
N GLU A 169 8.30 11.87 28.91
CA GLU A 169 7.60 12.91 29.70
C GLU A 169 6.09 12.93 29.44
N LEU A 170 5.65 12.60 28.22
CA LEU A 170 4.23 12.49 27.88
C LEU A 170 3.63 11.20 28.44
N ASP A 171 4.32 10.08 28.34
CA ASP A 171 3.88 8.78 28.88
C ASP A 171 3.68 8.87 30.40
N VAL A 172 4.65 9.44 31.11
CA VAL A 172 4.56 9.65 32.57
C VAL A 172 3.38 10.57 32.93
N ARG A 173 3.11 11.60 32.11
CA ARG A 173 1.96 12.49 32.32
C ARG A 173 0.64 11.79 32.06
N ALA A 174 0.56 10.98 31.00
CA ALA A 174 -0.62 10.21 30.66
C ALA A 174 -0.95 9.19 31.75
N GLU A 175 0.06 8.51 32.30
CA GLU A 175 -0.14 7.54 33.39
C GLU A 175 -0.68 8.21 34.65
N ARG A 176 -0.10 9.36 35.05
CA ARG A 176 -0.61 10.16 36.17
C ARG A 176 -2.05 10.62 35.96
N LEU A 177 -2.40 11.03 34.74
CA LEU A 177 -3.77 11.43 34.41
C LEU A 177 -4.74 10.24 34.53
N ARG A 178 -4.34 9.05 34.05
CA ARG A 178 -5.14 7.82 34.19
C ARG A 178 -5.38 7.46 35.65
N GLU A 179 -4.35 7.55 36.49
CA GLU A 179 -4.48 7.32 37.93
C GLU A 179 -5.44 8.31 38.58
N GLN A 180 -5.34 9.61 38.24
CA GLN A 180 -6.26 10.64 38.74
C GLN A 180 -7.70 10.36 38.30
N ILE A 181 -7.94 10.11 37.02
CA ILE A 181 -9.27 9.79 36.49
C ILE A 181 -9.85 8.56 37.18
N LYS A 182 -9.03 7.53 37.43
CA LYS A 182 -9.46 6.32 38.13
C LYS A 182 -9.90 6.63 39.57
N LEU A 183 -9.12 7.42 40.30
CA LEU A 183 -9.46 7.83 41.67
C LEU A 183 -10.76 8.64 41.72
N ASP A 184 -10.90 9.61 40.81
CA ASP A 184 -12.10 10.45 40.72
C ASP A 184 -13.33 9.62 40.35
N PHE A 185 -13.18 8.66 39.42
CA PHE A 185 -14.23 7.73 39.04
C PHE A 185 -14.64 6.83 40.21
N ASP A 186 -13.68 6.24 40.92
CA ASP A 186 -13.95 5.39 42.08
C ASP A 186 -14.69 6.15 43.19
N LEU A 187 -14.29 7.41 43.43
CA LEU A 187 -14.97 8.30 44.38
C LEU A 187 -16.41 8.59 43.91
N ALA A 188 -16.59 9.03 42.67
CA ALA A 188 -17.91 9.32 42.10
C ALA A 188 -18.84 8.07 42.14
N MET A 189 -18.29 6.90 41.81
CA MET A 189 -19.03 5.63 41.86
C MET A 189 -19.34 5.18 43.29
N SER A 190 -18.49 5.48 44.27
CA SER A 190 -18.79 5.21 45.68
C SER A 190 -19.96 6.06 46.18
N VAL A 191 -19.98 7.35 45.83
CA VAL A 191 -21.07 8.28 46.16
C VAL A 191 -22.37 7.80 45.53
N ARG A 192 -22.36 7.54 44.21
CA ARG A 192 -23.55 7.09 43.48
C ARG A 192 -24.07 5.74 43.97
N ARG A 193 -23.19 4.80 44.34
CA ARG A 193 -23.59 3.54 44.98
C ARG A 193 -24.27 3.78 46.33
N SER A 194 -23.75 4.68 47.15
CA SER A 194 -24.34 4.99 48.46
C SER A 194 -25.72 5.64 48.33
N GLU A 195 -25.90 6.52 47.35
CA GLU A 195 -27.19 7.14 47.02
C GLU A 195 -28.19 6.11 46.51
N ALA A 196 -27.77 5.23 45.59
CA ALA A 196 -28.62 4.15 45.07
C ALA A 196 -29.06 3.17 46.17
N VAL A 197 -28.17 2.82 47.11
CA VAL A 197 -28.52 1.97 48.27
C VAL A 197 -29.54 2.66 49.18
N ARG A 198 -29.41 3.97 49.40
CA ARG A 198 -30.39 4.73 50.20
C ARG A 198 -31.76 4.78 49.53
N ALA A 199 -31.81 5.08 48.24
CA ALA A 199 -33.06 5.08 47.47
C ALA A 199 -33.74 3.71 47.52
N HIS A 200 -32.98 2.63 47.31
CA HIS A 200 -33.54 1.27 47.39
C HIS A 200 -34.03 0.92 48.80
N ALA A 201 -33.35 1.38 49.86
CA ALA A 201 -33.80 1.17 51.24
C ALA A 201 -35.08 1.96 51.56
N GLU A 202 -35.26 3.15 50.99
CA GLU A 202 -36.49 3.94 51.09
C GLU A 202 -37.65 3.25 50.37
N ASP A 203 -37.42 2.76 49.15
CA ASP A 203 -38.41 2.00 48.38
C ASP A 203 -38.84 0.73 49.13
N GLU A 204 -37.88 -0.02 49.70
CA GLU A 204 -38.20 -1.20 50.51
C GLU A 204 -39.00 -0.86 51.77
N ARG A 205 -38.70 0.27 52.43
CA ARG A 205 -39.45 0.72 53.61
C ARG A 205 -40.88 1.07 53.21
N ALA A 206 -41.06 1.83 52.13
CA ALA A 206 -42.37 2.18 51.59
C ALA A 206 -43.17 0.93 51.19
N ALA A 207 -42.52 -0.04 50.54
CA ALA A 207 -43.12 -1.33 50.19
C ALA A 207 -43.53 -2.13 51.43
N ARG A 208 -42.68 -2.20 52.47
CA ARG A 208 -43.00 -2.87 53.75
C ARG A 208 -44.17 -2.20 54.47
N GLU A 209 -44.23 -0.89 54.50
CA GLU A 209 -45.35 -0.14 55.09
C GLU A 209 -46.65 -0.35 54.30
N HIS A 210 -46.58 -0.39 52.97
CA HIS A 210 -47.72 -0.71 52.13
C HIS A 210 -48.22 -2.14 52.38
N ALA A 211 -47.32 -3.12 52.43
CA ALA A 211 -47.66 -4.51 52.75
C ALA A 211 -48.31 -4.64 54.14
N ARG A 212 -47.76 -3.95 55.16
CA ARG A 212 -48.36 -3.90 56.50
C ARG A 212 -49.78 -3.34 56.48
N ARG A 213 -50.03 -2.25 55.74
CA ARG A 213 -51.37 -1.68 55.60
C ARG A 213 -52.35 -2.66 54.95
N ILE A 214 -51.92 -3.39 53.92
CA ILE A 214 -52.74 -4.43 53.28
C ILE A 214 -53.09 -5.54 54.27
N VAL A 215 -52.10 -6.03 55.03
CA VAL A 215 -52.31 -7.09 56.03
C VAL A 215 -53.28 -6.65 57.11
N LEU A 216 -53.09 -5.45 57.70
CA LEU A 216 -53.99 -4.92 58.71
C LEU A 216 -55.42 -4.76 58.19
N ALA A 217 -55.58 -4.23 56.96
CA ALA A 217 -56.90 -4.13 56.33
C ALA A 217 -57.54 -5.50 56.04
N ALA A 218 -56.73 -6.52 55.73
CA ALA A 218 -57.21 -7.88 55.55
C ALA A 218 -57.63 -8.52 56.89
N GLU A 219 -56.85 -8.34 57.95
CA GLU A 219 -57.18 -8.80 59.31
C GLU A 219 -58.49 -8.18 59.81
N GLU A 220 -58.69 -6.87 59.60
CA GLU A 220 -59.94 -6.19 59.94
C GLU A 220 -61.13 -6.77 59.16
N ARG A 221 -60.97 -7.01 57.85
CA ARG A 221 -62.01 -7.66 57.03
C ARG A 221 -62.32 -9.08 57.51
N VAL A 222 -61.30 -9.86 57.87
CA VAL A 222 -61.48 -11.22 58.43
C VAL A 222 -62.23 -11.16 59.76
N SER A 223 -61.90 -10.21 60.64
CA SER A 223 -62.61 -10.01 61.91
C SER A 223 -64.10 -9.68 61.70
N VAL A 224 -64.41 -8.78 60.75
CA VAL A 224 -65.80 -8.47 60.37
C VAL A 224 -66.52 -9.70 59.82
N LEU A 225 -65.86 -10.48 58.95
CA LEU A 225 -66.43 -11.71 58.40
C LEU A 225 -66.65 -12.77 59.49
N MET A 226 -65.74 -12.93 60.44
CA MET A 226 -65.92 -13.81 61.60
C MET A 226 -67.11 -13.37 62.46
N GLY A 227 -67.28 -12.07 62.71
CA GLY A 227 -68.45 -11.56 63.43
C GLY A 227 -69.77 -11.76 62.69
N HIS A 228 -69.77 -11.80 61.35
CA HIS A 228 -70.92 -12.23 60.56
C HIS A 228 -71.13 -13.74 60.64
N HIS A 229 -70.06 -14.53 60.52
CA HIS A 229 -70.10 -15.97 60.66
C HIS A 229 -70.70 -16.37 62.01
N ASP A 230 -70.22 -15.81 63.13
CA ASP A 230 -70.72 -16.11 64.47
C ASP A 230 -72.22 -15.81 64.61
N ARG A 231 -72.70 -14.71 64.01
CA ARG A 231 -74.13 -14.36 63.96
C ARG A 231 -74.95 -15.36 63.13
N VAL A 232 -74.43 -15.77 61.98
CA VAL A 232 -75.06 -16.80 61.13
C VAL A 232 -75.06 -18.14 61.84
N SER A 233 -73.96 -18.54 62.47
CA SER A 233 -73.81 -19.77 63.26
C SER A 233 -74.74 -19.79 64.47
N ALA A 234 -74.94 -18.65 65.14
CA ALA A 234 -75.93 -18.52 66.21
C ALA A 234 -77.37 -18.67 65.68
N SER A 235 -77.69 -18.06 64.53
CA SER A 235 -79.01 -18.20 63.89
C SER A 235 -79.26 -19.61 63.37
N LEU A 236 -78.25 -20.27 62.80
CA LEU A 236 -78.36 -21.66 62.36
C LEU A 236 -78.51 -22.61 63.56
N ARG A 237 -77.89 -22.33 64.71
CA ARG A 237 -78.12 -23.08 65.94
C ARG A 237 -79.55 -22.90 66.47
N SER A 238 -80.11 -21.70 66.43
CA SER A 238 -81.51 -21.47 66.83
C SER A 238 -82.50 -22.14 65.87
N VAL A 239 -82.25 -22.07 64.57
CA VAL A 239 -83.03 -22.79 63.54
C VAL A 239 -82.88 -24.30 63.69
N GLY A 240 -81.67 -24.80 63.98
CA GLY A 240 -81.40 -26.21 64.23
C GLY A 240 -82.11 -26.73 65.49
N GLN A 241 -82.22 -25.92 66.55
CA GLN A 241 -83.04 -26.24 67.72
C GLN A 241 -84.54 -26.26 67.38
N ALA A 242 -85.01 -25.37 66.50
CA ALA A 242 -86.39 -25.38 66.00
C ALA A 242 -86.69 -26.57 65.08
N LEU A 243 -85.72 -26.99 64.24
CA LEU A 243 -85.84 -28.15 63.36
C LEU A 243 -85.71 -29.48 64.12
N ALA A 244 -84.89 -29.54 65.18
CA ALA A 244 -84.80 -30.71 66.07
C ALA A 244 -86.13 -31.00 66.79
N GLY A 245 -86.97 -29.98 66.99
CA GLY A 245 -88.36 -30.14 67.46
C GLY A 245 -89.33 -30.70 66.40
N ALA A 246 -88.95 -30.70 65.12
CA ALA A 246 -89.79 -31.13 64.00
C ALA A 246 -89.29 -32.39 63.26
N HIS A 247 -88.20 -33.02 63.73
CA HIS A 247 -87.60 -34.23 63.12
C HIS A 247 -87.70 -35.48 64.02
N THR A 248 -88.76 -35.60 64.81
CA THR A 248 -89.20 -36.85 65.46
C THR A 248 -90.23 -37.65 64.64
N ALA A 249 -90.56 -37.20 63.42
CA ALA A 249 -91.40 -37.94 62.48
C ALA A 249 -90.67 -38.12 61.14
N LEU A 250 -90.46 -39.40 60.78
CA LEU A 250 -89.97 -39.95 59.50
C LEU A 250 -88.45 -40.06 59.31
N GLY A 251 -87.99 -41.30 59.19
CA GLY A 251 -86.77 -41.67 58.45
C GLY A 251 -87.12 -42.58 57.27
N PRO A 252 -86.15 -43.34 56.74
CA PRO A 252 -84.90 -42.94 56.06
C PRO A 252 -85.11 -42.95 54.52
N ILE A 253 -84.10 -42.62 53.70
CA ILE A 253 -83.82 -43.19 52.35
C ILE A 253 -82.53 -42.57 51.76
N THR A 254 -81.65 -43.45 51.27
CA THR A 254 -80.51 -43.20 50.35
C THR A 254 -81.02 -43.57 48.93
N PRO A 255 -80.74 -42.85 47.81
CA PRO A 255 -79.50 -43.10 47.05
C PRO A 255 -79.00 -42.00 46.06
N ALA A 256 -77.75 -42.21 45.62
CA ALA A 256 -77.17 -42.09 44.26
C ALA A 256 -77.56 -40.97 43.27
N GLY A 257 -76.52 -40.39 42.64
CA GLY A 257 -76.42 -40.44 41.18
C GLY A 257 -76.13 -39.14 40.41
N ARG A 258 -74.85 -39.01 40.02
CA ARG A 258 -74.34 -38.73 38.64
C ARG A 258 -74.44 -37.34 37.97
N SER A 259 -73.36 -37.14 37.19
CA SER A 259 -73.26 -36.42 35.90
C SER A 259 -72.91 -34.94 36.04
N ALA A 260 -71.70 -34.50 35.70
CA ALA A 260 -71.10 -34.27 34.36
C ALA A 260 -70.65 -32.81 34.43
N GLY A 261 -69.46 -32.39 34.03
CA GLY A 261 -68.78 -32.65 32.78
C GLY A 261 -68.16 -31.29 32.41
N GLY A 262 -66.91 -31.26 31.95
CA GLY A 262 -66.27 -30.00 31.56
C GLY A 262 -64.79 -29.94 31.88
N ARG A 263 -64.02 -30.72 31.12
CA ARG A 263 -62.59 -30.48 30.86
C ARG A 263 -62.49 -29.40 29.73
N PRO A 264 -61.27 -29.06 29.28
CA PRO A 264 -60.42 -27.89 29.53
C PRO A 264 -60.54 -26.87 28.34
N PRO A 265 -59.57 -25.98 28.03
CA PRO A 265 -58.24 -26.33 27.50
C PRO A 265 -57.11 -25.61 28.28
N ALA A 266 -55.92 -26.17 28.42
CA ALA A 266 -54.95 -26.60 27.41
C ALA A 266 -54.28 -25.44 26.66
N GLY A 267 -52.96 -25.59 26.52
CA GLY A 267 -52.09 -24.77 25.70
C GLY A 267 -51.19 -23.88 26.56
N LEU A 268 -49.88 -23.84 26.40
CA LEU A 268 -49.03 -24.32 25.33
C LEU A 268 -47.62 -24.41 25.94
N VAL A 269 -46.98 -25.57 25.87
CA VAL A 269 -45.53 -25.66 25.66
C VAL A 269 -45.43 -25.86 24.15
N PRO A 270 -44.62 -25.07 23.41
CA PRO A 270 -43.21 -25.44 23.22
C PRO A 270 -42.37 -24.15 22.97
N ASP A 271 -41.13 -24.11 22.53
CA ASP A 271 -40.14 -25.07 22.07
C ASP A 271 -38.79 -24.37 22.23
N ARG A 272 -37.72 -25.15 22.12
CA ARG A 272 -36.40 -24.74 21.65
C ARG A 272 -36.39 -23.45 20.83
N THR A 273 -35.45 -22.58 21.17
CA THR A 273 -34.42 -22.23 20.20
C THR A 273 -33.10 -22.04 20.92
N GLN A 274 -32.16 -22.94 20.64
CA GLN A 274 -30.78 -22.51 20.44
C GLN A 274 -30.80 -21.30 19.50
N ARG A 275 -30.17 -20.21 19.89
CA ARG A 275 -29.51 -19.34 18.92
C ARG A 275 -28.02 -19.43 19.16
N HIS A 276 -27.39 -20.03 18.16
CA HIS A 276 -26.00 -19.91 17.82
C HIS A 276 -25.42 -18.54 18.12
N ALA A 277 -24.19 -18.59 18.63
CA ALA A 277 -23.07 -17.76 18.22
C ALA A 277 -23.39 -16.27 17.99
N GLY A 278 -23.07 -15.46 18.99
CA GLY A 278 -22.45 -14.17 18.71
C GLY A 278 -21.08 -14.43 18.06
N GLY A 279 -21.09 -14.84 16.80
CA GLY A 279 -19.94 -14.62 15.93
C GLY A 279 -19.91 -13.12 15.69
N GLY A 280 -19.04 -12.41 16.40
CA GLY A 280 -18.65 -11.06 15.99
C GLY A 280 -18.33 -11.14 14.50
N GLY A 281 -19.09 -10.40 13.69
CA GLY A 281 -19.02 -10.50 12.24
C GLY A 281 -17.62 -10.17 11.77
N MET A 282 -16.84 -11.19 11.40
CA MET A 282 -15.50 -11.02 10.86
C MET A 282 -15.56 -10.02 9.70
N ALA A 283 -14.83 -8.92 9.81
CA ALA A 283 -14.63 -8.03 8.68
C ALA A 283 -13.78 -8.75 7.63
N THR A 284 -14.28 -8.85 6.40
CA THR A 284 -13.55 -9.43 5.26
C THR A 284 -13.15 -8.29 4.32
N LEU A 285 -11.87 -8.20 3.98
CA LEU A 285 -11.37 -7.32 2.93
C LEU A 285 -11.39 -8.10 1.61
N THR A 286 -12.23 -7.67 0.68
CA THR A 286 -12.31 -8.28 -0.65
C THR A 286 -11.80 -7.29 -1.70
N ILE A 287 -11.09 -7.82 -2.70
CA ILE A 287 -10.56 -7.03 -3.81
C ILE A 287 -11.19 -7.55 -5.08
N TRP A 288 -11.90 -6.69 -5.80
CA TRP A 288 -12.60 -7.05 -7.04
C TRP A 288 -11.95 -6.33 -8.21
N ARG A 289 -11.36 -7.06 -9.15
CA ARG A 289 -10.72 -6.54 -10.35
C ARG A 289 -11.71 -6.49 -11.51
N PHE A 290 -11.64 -5.42 -12.29
CA PHE A 290 -12.42 -5.19 -13.50
C PHE A 290 -11.48 -4.90 -14.67
N ASP A 291 -11.76 -5.48 -15.83
CA ASP A 291 -10.98 -5.28 -17.06
C ASP A 291 -11.26 -3.94 -17.78
N SER A 292 -12.01 -3.06 -17.12
CA SER A 292 -12.26 -1.68 -17.56
C SER A 292 -11.78 -0.72 -16.48
N ALA A 293 -11.17 0.39 -16.88
CA ALA A 293 -10.73 1.45 -15.98
C ALA A 293 -11.89 2.12 -15.19
N VAL A 294 -13.14 1.93 -15.62
CA VAL A 294 -14.35 2.49 -14.97
C VAL A 294 -15.14 1.43 -14.19
N GLY A 295 -14.84 0.13 -14.37
CA GLY A 295 -15.65 -0.96 -13.80
C GLY A 295 -15.80 -0.90 -12.29
N ALA A 296 -14.73 -0.61 -11.55
CA ALA A 296 -14.77 -0.47 -10.10
C ALA A 296 -15.57 0.75 -9.62
N ASP A 297 -15.59 1.84 -10.40
CA ASP A 297 -16.36 3.05 -10.09
C ASP A 297 -17.87 2.80 -10.23
N ASP A 298 -18.28 2.02 -11.24
CA ASP A 298 -19.68 1.66 -11.44
C ASP A 298 -20.15 0.60 -10.44
N ALA A 299 -19.29 -0.37 -10.12
CA ALA A 299 -19.51 -1.33 -9.04
C ALA A 299 -19.71 -0.63 -7.68
N ALA A 300 -18.89 0.36 -7.36
CA ALA A 300 -19.02 1.14 -6.12
C ALA A 300 -20.38 1.87 -6.02
N LYS A 301 -20.92 2.38 -7.14
CA LYS A 301 -22.25 3.02 -7.16
C LYS A 301 -23.37 2.01 -6.89
N GLN A 302 -23.30 0.84 -7.53
CA GLN A 302 -24.26 -0.24 -7.32
C GLN A 302 -24.25 -0.73 -5.86
N LEU A 303 -23.07 -0.86 -5.26
CA LEU A 303 -22.94 -1.22 -3.84
C LEU A 303 -23.44 -0.14 -2.90
N ALA A 304 -23.21 1.15 -3.20
CA ALA A 304 -23.77 2.25 -2.42
C ALA A 304 -25.31 2.22 -2.39
N ASP A 305 -25.95 1.83 -3.50
CA ASP A 305 -27.40 1.70 -3.56
C ASP A 305 -27.93 0.44 -2.86
N LEU A 306 -27.14 -0.63 -2.78
CA LEU A 306 -27.46 -1.82 -1.98
C LEU A 306 -27.26 -1.60 -0.48
N ALA A 307 -26.21 -0.87 -0.09
CA ALA A 307 -25.96 -0.48 1.29
C ALA A 307 -27.09 0.43 1.83
N LYS A 308 -27.62 1.36 1.00
CA LYS A 308 -28.79 2.17 1.36
C LYS A 308 -30.06 1.35 1.63
N ARG A 309 -30.14 0.12 1.12
CA ARG A 309 -31.28 -0.80 1.31
C ARG A 309 -31.07 -1.77 2.47
N GLU A 310 -29.99 -1.61 3.26
CA GLU A 310 -29.61 -2.45 4.42
C GLU A 310 -29.42 -3.94 4.07
N VAL A 311 -29.17 -4.28 2.81
CA VAL A 311 -29.02 -5.67 2.35
C VAL A 311 -27.63 -6.25 2.66
N ILE A 312 -26.64 -5.37 2.81
CA ILE A 312 -25.22 -5.67 3.06
C ILE A 312 -24.63 -4.67 4.06
N GLU A 313 -23.74 -5.15 4.94
CA GLU A 313 -23.02 -4.31 5.90
C GLU A 313 -21.63 -4.00 5.34
N ILE A 314 -21.49 -2.81 4.73
CA ILE A 314 -20.22 -2.29 4.23
C ILE A 314 -19.66 -1.32 5.26
N HIS A 315 -18.45 -1.57 5.74
CA HIS A 315 -17.73 -0.69 6.66
C HIS A 315 -17.03 0.43 5.92
N ASP A 316 -16.31 0.09 4.84
CA ASP A 316 -15.60 1.05 4.01
C ASP A 316 -15.29 0.46 2.62
N ALA A 317 -14.99 1.33 1.65
CA ALA A 317 -14.52 0.92 0.34
C ALA A 317 -13.60 1.96 -0.32
N ALA A 318 -12.66 1.47 -1.13
CA ALA A 318 -11.80 2.29 -1.97
C ALA A 318 -11.79 1.77 -3.40
N VAL A 319 -11.81 2.70 -4.35
CA VAL A 319 -11.69 2.40 -5.78
C VAL A 319 -10.31 2.81 -6.27
N VAL A 320 -9.68 1.89 -7.00
CA VAL A 320 -8.46 2.11 -7.76
C VAL A 320 -8.81 2.04 -9.23
N SER A 321 -8.64 3.14 -9.96
CA SER A 321 -8.86 3.19 -11.40
C SER A 321 -7.52 3.46 -12.09
N TRP A 322 -7.14 2.63 -13.07
CA TRP A 322 -5.92 2.84 -13.85
C TRP A 322 -6.24 3.00 -15.33
N PRO A 323 -6.56 4.23 -15.79
CA PRO A 323 -6.72 4.50 -17.22
C PRO A 323 -5.43 4.24 -18.03
N LEU A 324 -5.55 3.76 -19.27
CA LEU A 324 -4.41 3.49 -20.16
C LEU A 324 -3.50 4.72 -20.38
N ASP A 325 -4.03 5.94 -20.27
CA ASP A 325 -3.33 7.20 -20.48
C ASP A 325 -2.60 7.72 -19.22
N ARG A 326 -2.64 6.98 -18.10
CA ARG A 326 -2.09 7.42 -16.80
C ARG A 326 -0.91 6.58 -16.35
N LYS A 327 0.16 7.27 -15.93
CA LYS A 327 1.37 6.66 -15.37
C LYS A 327 1.18 6.05 -13.96
N LYS A 328 0.11 6.41 -13.26
CA LYS A 328 -0.20 5.95 -11.90
C LYS A 328 -1.71 5.71 -11.77
N PRO A 329 -2.13 4.72 -10.98
CA PRO A 329 -3.55 4.52 -10.70
C PRO A 329 -4.09 5.68 -9.86
N LYS A 330 -5.37 6.00 -10.05
CA LYS A 330 -6.11 6.97 -9.28
C LYS A 330 -6.85 6.24 -8.16
N ILE A 331 -6.64 6.69 -6.94
CA ILE A 331 -7.29 6.16 -5.74
C ILE A 331 -8.41 7.09 -5.31
N ARG A 332 -9.57 6.54 -4.99
CA ARG A 332 -10.74 7.28 -4.50
C ARG A 332 -11.46 6.49 -3.41
N GLN A 333 -11.56 7.04 -2.22
CA GLN A 333 -12.40 6.49 -1.15
C GLN A 333 -13.88 6.71 -1.47
N VAL A 334 -14.72 5.72 -1.20
CA VAL A 334 -16.17 5.79 -1.41
C VAL A 334 -16.82 6.37 -0.15
N ARG A 335 -16.93 7.69 -0.10
CA ARG A 335 -17.38 8.45 1.09
C ARG A 335 -18.87 8.31 1.44
N ASP A 336 -19.70 7.80 0.53
CA ASP A 336 -21.15 7.72 0.72
C ASP A 336 -21.63 6.42 1.40
N LEU A 337 -20.70 5.59 1.88
CA LEU A 337 -21.00 4.37 2.62
C LEU A 337 -21.12 4.71 4.11
N ARG A 338 -22.35 4.69 4.64
CA ARG A 338 -22.64 4.93 6.06
C ARG A 338 -22.23 3.72 6.91
N GLY A 339 -20.93 3.51 7.06
CA GLY A 339 -20.36 2.57 8.02
C GLY A 339 -20.07 3.25 9.35
N ARG A 340 -20.31 2.56 10.48
CA ARG A 340 -19.99 3.05 11.84
C ARG A 340 -18.48 2.99 12.15
N ALA A 341 -17.66 2.70 11.15
CA ALA A 341 -16.22 2.42 11.21
C ALA A 341 -15.49 2.85 9.92
N ALA A 342 -15.73 4.09 9.45
CA ALA A 342 -15.04 4.62 8.27
C ALA A 342 -13.53 4.68 8.52
N LEU A 343 -12.74 3.97 7.72
CA LEU A 343 -11.28 4.06 7.83
C LEU A 343 -10.84 5.42 7.32
N THR A 344 -9.80 5.99 7.94
CA THR A 344 -9.31 7.31 7.56
C THR A 344 -8.74 7.28 6.14
N GLY A 345 -8.76 8.43 5.44
CA GLY A 345 -8.08 8.55 4.14
C GLY A 345 -6.58 8.25 4.22
N ALA A 346 -5.98 8.31 5.42
CA ALA A 346 -4.61 7.92 5.70
C ALA A 346 -4.41 6.39 5.64
N PHE A 347 -5.37 5.58 6.08
CA PHE A 347 -5.33 4.12 5.93
C PHE A 347 -5.26 3.73 4.45
N TRP A 348 -6.24 4.17 3.65
CA TRP A 348 -6.28 3.85 2.22
C TRP A 348 -5.12 4.47 1.45
N GLY A 349 -4.67 5.66 1.84
CA GLY A 349 -3.48 6.30 1.27
C GLY A 349 -2.21 5.50 1.54
N THR A 350 -2.07 4.92 2.72
CA THR A 350 -0.89 4.11 3.11
C THR A 350 -0.94 2.73 2.47
N LEU A 351 -2.07 2.02 2.56
CA LEU A 351 -2.25 0.70 1.96
C LEU A 351 -2.05 0.73 0.44
N LEU A 352 -2.76 1.62 -0.25
CA LEU A 352 -2.70 1.72 -1.71
C LEU A 352 -1.41 2.40 -2.18
N GLY A 353 -0.81 3.27 -1.34
CA GLY A 353 0.53 3.79 -1.55
C GLY A 353 1.59 2.68 -1.51
N LEU A 354 1.48 1.73 -0.58
CA LEU A 354 2.42 0.62 -0.51
C LEU A 354 2.23 -0.37 -1.67
N LEU A 355 0.98 -0.62 -2.08
CA LEU A 355 0.63 -1.50 -3.22
C LEU A 355 1.13 -0.96 -4.58
N PHE A 356 0.99 0.34 -4.84
CA PHE A 356 1.18 0.92 -6.18
C PHE A 356 2.31 1.94 -6.29
N LEU A 357 2.87 2.43 -5.17
CA LEU A 357 3.90 3.46 -5.16
C LEU A 357 5.30 2.93 -4.81
N VAL A 358 5.43 1.68 -4.37
CA VAL A 358 6.73 1.01 -4.14
C VAL A 358 7.05 0.07 -5.31
N PRO A 359 8.10 0.35 -6.10
CA PRO A 359 8.49 -0.49 -7.22
C PRO A 359 9.23 -1.75 -6.71
N VAL A 360 8.50 -2.86 -6.57
CA VAL A 360 9.12 -4.19 -6.42
C VAL A 360 9.14 -4.87 -7.79
N LEU A 361 9.92 -4.34 -8.74
CA LEU A 361 10.23 -5.04 -9.99
C LEU A 361 11.74 -5.16 -10.10
N GLY A 362 12.23 -6.38 -9.91
CA GLY A 362 13.59 -6.78 -10.21
C GLY A 362 14.53 -6.67 -9.02
N ALA A 363 14.98 -7.82 -8.54
CA ALA A 363 16.16 -8.03 -7.72
C ALA A 363 17.28 -6.99 -7.95
N ALA A 364 17.35 -5.95 -7.09
CA ALA A 364 18.53 -5.13 -6.77
C ALA A 364 18.13 -3.77 -6.16
N VAL A 365 17.55 -3.73 -4.96
CA VAL A 365 17.59 -2.52 -4.11
C VAL A 365 17.71 -2.96 -2.66
N GLY A 366 18.76 -2.47 -1.99
CA GLY A 366 19.25 -2.95 -0.70
C GLY A 366 18.36 -2.72 0.51
N ALA A 367 18.96 -2.88 1.68
CA ALA A 367 18.39 -3.04 3.02
C ALA A 367 17.37 -1.98 3.53
N ALA A 368 16.94 -1.02 2.72
CA ALA A 368 15.92 -0.03 3.09
C ALA A 368 14.47 -0.54 2.97
N THR A 369 14.22 -1.61 2.20
CA THR A 369 12.86 -2.12 1.97
C THR A 369 12.31 -2.95 3.14
N GLY A 370 13.19 -3.52 3.99
CA GLY A 370 12.77 -4.40 5.09
C GLY A 370 12.02 -3.73 6.24
N ALA A 371 12.01 -2.39 6.31
CA ALA A 371 11.32 -1.65 7.37
C ALA A 371 9.88 -1.25 7.00
N LEU A 372 9.50 -1.25 5.71
CA LEU A 372 8.18 -0.79 5.25
C LEU A 372 7.15 -1.92 5.10
N THR A 373 7.60 -3.16 4.93
CA THR A 373 6.71 -4.35 4.86
C THR A 373 6.38 -4.92 6.24
N ALA A 374 7.19 -4.62 7.27
CA ALA A 374 7.02 -5.10 8.64
C ALA A 374 5.70 -4.69 9.31
N ASN A 375 4.93 -3.77 8.71
CA ASN A 375 3.70 -3.25 9.28
C ASN A 375 2.42 -3.73 8.56
N LEU A 376 2.48 -4.48 7.44
CA LEU A 376 1.27 -4.97 6.73
C LEU A 376 0.82 -6.37 7.17
N GLY A 377 1.77 -7.24 7.54
CA GLY A 377 1.47 -8.58 8.05
C GLY A 377 0.66 -8.54 9.35
N ASP A 378 0.90 -7.54 10.19
CA ASP A 378 0.13 -7.28 11.42
C ASP A 378 -1.34 -6.90 11.14
N PHE A 379 -1.66 -6.48 9.91
CA PHE A 379 -3.01 -6.16 9.43
C PHE A 379 -3.63 -7.26 8.56
N GLY A 380 -3.02 -8.46 8.47
CA GLY A 380 -3.58 -9.60 7.73
C GLY A 380 -3.53 -9.44 6.19
N ILE A 381 -2.59 -8.65 5.68
CA ILE A 381 -2.39 -8.45 4.24
C ILE A 381 -1.10 -9.16 3.83
N ASP A 382 -1.24 -10.34 3.24
CA ASP A 382 -0.11 -11.18 2.84
C ASP A 382 0.61 -10.64 1.60
N ASP A 383 1.94 -10.85 1.55
CA ASP A 383 2.80 -10.43 0.43
C ASP A 383 2.34 -11.00 -0.93
N ASP A 384 1.75 -12.20 -0.94
CA ASP A 384 1.23 -12.83 -2.16
C ASP A 384 0.00 -12.10 -2.71
N LEU A 385 -0.90 -11.63 -1.84
CA LEU A 385 -2.06 -10.82 -2.23
C LEU A 385 -1.61 -9.47 -2.80
N VAL A 386 -0.61 -8.85 -2.18
CA VAL A 386 -0.02 -7.59 -2.63
C VAL A 386 0.56 -7.74 -4.04
N LYS A 387 1.32 -8.81 -4.24
CA LYS A 387 1.93 -9.14 -5.53
C LYS A 387 0.88 -9.44 -6.60
N GLU A 388 -0.09 -10.30 -6.30
CA GLU A 388 -1.14 -10.68 -7.23
C GLU A 388 -2.02 -9.49 -7.64
N THR A 389 -2.38 -8.64 -6.67
CA THR A 389 -3.15 -7.41 -6.93
C THR A 389 -2.38 -6.46 -7.84
N ARG A 390 -1.07 -6.30 -7.63
CA ARG A 390 -0.25 -5.41 -8.46
C ARG A 390 -0.04 -5.94 -9.88
N ASP A 391 0.16 -7.24 -10.03
CA ASP A 391 0.36 -7.87 -11.33
C ASP A 391 -0.94 -7.84 -12.17
N LYS A 392 -2.09 -7.82 -11.50
CA LYS A 392 -3.42 -7.81 -12.14
C LYS A 392 -3.97 -6.41 -12.40
N VAL A 393 -3.72 -5.44 -11.51
CA VAL A 393 -4.19 -4.05 -11.69
C VAL A 393 -3.17 -3.27 -12.53
N THR A 394 -3.33 -3.37 -13.84
CA THR A 394 -2.49 -2.77 -14.88
C THR A 394 -3.19 -1.60 -15.60
N PRO A 395 -2.47 -0.77 -16.39
CA PRO A 395 -3.10 0.27 -17.19
C PRO A 395 -4.21 -0.30 -18.10
N GLY A 396 -5.43 0.22 -17.97
CA GLY A 396 -6.66 -0.25 -18.61
C GLY A 396 -7.65 -0.91 -17.67
N THR A 397 -7.23 -1.30 -16.46
CA THR A 397 -8.05 -2.02 -15.47
C THR A 397 -8.46 -1.13 -14.29
N SER A 398 -9.35 -1.64 -13.45
CA SER A 398 -9.66 -1.04 -12.15
C SER A 398 -9.88 -2.11 -11.08
N ALA A 399 -9.79 -1.72 -9.81
CA ALA A 399 -10.04 -2.59 -8.67
C ALA A 399 -10.87 -1.88 -7.60
N LEU A 400 -11.79 -2.62 -6.97
CA LEU A 400 -12.60 -2.20 -5.84
C LEU A 400 -12.15 -2.97 -4.60
N PHE A 401 -11.66 -2.23 -3.60
CA PHE A 401 -11.33 -2.74 -2.28
C PHE A 401 -12.54 -2.50 -1.37
N LEU A 402 -13.06 -3.57 -0.79
CA LEU A 402 -14.29 -3.54 0.00
C LEU A 402 -14.04 -4.18 1.36
N LEU A 403 -14.32 -3.44 2.43
CA LEU A 403 -14.35 -3.96 3.80
C LEU A 403 -15.81 -4.16 4.22
N SER A 404 -16.21 -5.40 4.47
CA SER A 404 -17.59 -5.76 4.82
C SER A 404 -17.63 -6.85 5.89
N SER A 405 -18.65 -6.86 6.75
CA SER A 405 -18.89 -7.96 7.69
C SER A 405 -20.02 -8.87 7.24
N GLY A 406 -19.87 -10.18 7.49
CA GLY A 406 -20.89 -11.19 7.20
C GLY A 406 -20.82 -11.78 5.78
N ALA A 407 -21.79 -12.61 5.41
CA ALA A 407 -21.87 -13.29 4.11
C ALA A 407 -22.28 -12.33 2.98
N VAL A 408 -21.38 -11.40 2.65
CA VAL A 408 -21.60 -10.30 1.69
C VAL A 408 -21.06 -10.66 0.29
N ILE A 409 -20.11 -11.59 0.18
CA ILE A 409 -19.45 -11.95 -1.08
C ILE A 409 -20.44 -12.45 -2.14
N ASP A 410 -21.35 -13.35 -1.77
CA ASP A 410 -22.32 -13.93 -2.71
C ASP A 410 -23.31 -12.85 -3.20
N LYS A 411 -23.76 -11.97 -2.30
CA LYS A 411 -24.65 -10.86 -2.64
C LYS A 411 -23.97 -9.80 -3.52
N VAL A 412 -22.68 -9.55 -3.29
CA VAL A 412 -21.87 -8.63 -4.10
C VAL A 412 -21.61 -9.23 -5.49
N ARG A 413 -21.35 -10.53 -5.57
CA ARG A 413 -21.23 -11.27 -6.83
C ARG A 413 -22.53 -11.25 -7.62
N ASP A 414 -23.65 -11.49 -6.95
CA ASP A 414 -24.99 -11.43 -7.54
C ASP A 414 -25.31 -10.03 -8.07
N ALA A 415 -24.91 -8.98 -7.33
CA ALA A 415 -25.07 -7.59 -7.76
C ALA A 415 -24.32 -7.27 -9.06
N PHE A 416 -23.18 -7.93 -9.30
CA PHE A 416 -22.33 -7.71 -10.47
C PHE A 416 -22.66 -8.64 -11.65
N SER A 417 -23.64 -9.52 -11.52
CA SER A 417 -24.00 -10.52 -12.54
C SER A 417 -24.63 -9.94 -13.81
N GLY A 418 -24.91 -8.63 -13.86
CA GLY A 418 -25.47 -7.92 -15.01
C GLY A 418 -24.46 -7.42 -16.06
N GLY A 419 -23.15 -7.66 -15.88
CA GLY A 419 -22.07 -7.21 -16.77
C GLY A 419 -20.90 -8.19 -16.85
N THR A 420 -19.73 -7.74 -17.33
CA THR A 420 -18.49 -8.56 -17.31
C THR A 420 -18.16 -8.94 -15.87
N PRO A 421 -18.06 -10.24 -15.53
CA PRO A 421 -17.89 -10.66 -14.15
C PRO A 421 -16.54 -10.19 -13.61
N PRO A 422 -16.49 -9.48 -12.46
CA PRO A 422 -15.23 -9.11 -11.86
C PRO A 422 -14.48 -10.33 -11.32
N GLU A 423 -13.16 -10.28 -11.42
CA GLU A 423 -12.28 -11.29 -10.82
C GLU A 423 -12.10 -10.97 -9.32
N LEU A 424 -12.42 -11.93 -8.44
CA LEU A 424 -12.28 -11.79 -6.99
C LEU A 424 -10.90 -12.24 -6.54
N LEU A 425 -10.14 -11.32 -5.92
CA LEU A 425 -8.92 -11.58 -5.17
C LEU A 425 -9.25 -11.52 -3.67
N TYR A 426 -8.87 -12.55 -2.92
CA TYR A 426 -9.40 -12.81 -1.57
C TYR A 426 -8.35 -12.63 -0.46
N THR A 427 -8.75 -11.99 0.66
CA THR A 427 -8.08 -12.16 1.97
C THR A 427 -9.11 -12.33 3.09
N ASN A 428 -8.79 -13.16 4.07
CA ASN A 428 -9.57 -13.33 5.30
C ASN A 428 -8.83 -12.64 6.45
N LEU A 429 -9.44 -11.64 7.08
CA LEU A 429 -8.89 -11.03 8.29
C LEU A 429 -9.36 -11.85 9.51
N SER A 430 -8.46 -12.09 10.47
CA SER A 430 -8.84 -12.67 11.77
C SER A 430 -9.45 -11.62 12.70
N THR A 431 -10.24 -12.07 13.69
CA THR A 431 -10.93 -11.19 14.66
C THR A 431 -9.98 -10.30 15.47
N GLU A 432 -8.75 -10.75 15.74
CA GLU A 432 -7.73 -9.96 16.45
C GLU A 432 -7.16 -8.84 15.55
N GLN A 433 -6.96 -9.12 14.26
CA GLN A 433 -6.45 -8.14 13.28
C GLN A 433 -7.49 -7.05 12.99
N GLU A 434 -8.78 -7.40 12.98
CA GLU A 434 -9.88 -6.44 12.89
C GLU A 434 -9.88 -5.48 14.09
N LYS A 435 -9.63 -5.99 15.29
CA LYS A 435 -9.59 -5.18 16.52
C LYS A 435 -8.42 -4.21 16.51
N VAL A 436 -7.23 -4.64 16.06
CA VAL A 436 -6.06 -3.77 15.90
C VAL A 436 -6.30 -2.69 14.85
N LEU A 437 -6.91 -3.03 13.70
CA LEU A 437 -7.30 -2.06 12.67
C LEU A 437 -8.33 -1.05 13.18
N ARG A 438 -9.26 -1.46 14.05
CA ARG A 438 -10.23 -0.54 14.66
C ARG A 438 -9.59 0.32 15.75
N GLU A 439 -8.78 -0.24 16.64
CA GLU A 439 -8.18 0.49 17.78
C GLU A 439 -7.14 1.53 17.34
N VAL A 440 -6.35 1.24 16.31
CA VAL A 440 -5.31 2.18 15.83
C VAL A 440 -5.91 3.38 15.08
N PHE A 441 -7.14 3.27 14.58
CA PHE A 441 -7.70 4.23 13.63
C PHE A 441 -9.13 4.71 13.95
N ALA A 442 -9.64 4.44 15.17
CA ALA A 442 -10.96 4.91 15.63
C ALA A 442 -10.97 6.33 16.24
N ASP A 443 -9.82 6.95 16.51
CA ASP A 443 -9.73 8.31 17.05
C ASP A 443 -8.98 9.24 16.08
N ASP A 444 -9.75 10.00 15.30
CA ASP A 444 -9.54 11.42 14.93
C ASP A 444 -10.80 12.01 14.26
#